data_AF-A0A9P5SC42-F1
#
_entry.id   AF-A0A9P5SC42-F1
#
_cell.length_a   1.000
_cell.length_b   1.000
_cell.length_c   1.000
_cell.angle_alpha   90.00
_cell.angle_beta   90.00
_cell.angle_gamma   90.00
#
_symmetry.space_group_name_H-M   'P 1'
#
loop_
_entity.id
_entity.type
_entity.pdbx_description
1 polymer ?
#
loop_
_entity_poly.entity_id
_entity_poly.type
_entity_poly.pdbx_seq_one_letter_code
_entity_poly.pdbx_strand_id
1 'polypeptide(L)'
;MTDNRMSLFCLVDGETTPFSVEVDRTKTVDHLKDLIKAKKANTYSDVDADMLMLWHVSIPVVPPNKRKPIILNEIDSATELDPTDDISDVFEETPLKKTIHIIVQRPPQ
;
A
#
# COMPACT_ATOMS: atom_id res chain seq x y z
N MET A 1 13.29 -23.85 1.63
CA MET A 1 11.97 -23.19 1.73
C MET A 1 12.22 -21.72 1.45
N THR A 2 11.87 -21.24 0.27
CA THR A 2 11.97 -19.82 -0.06
C THR A 2 10.86 -19.10 0.70
N ASP A 3 11.25 -18.19 1.59
CA ASP A 3 10.30 -17.27 2.20
C ASP A 3 9.81 -16.35 1.09
N ASN A 4 8.60 -16.60 0.63
CA ASN A 4 7.98 -15.86 -0.46
C ASN A 4 7.08 -14.75 0.08
N ARG A 5 7.26 -14.33 1.33
CA ARG A 5 6.47 -13.28 1.93
C ARG A 5 7.27 -12.00 2.01
N MET A 6 6.58 -10.89 1.82
CA MET A 6 7.18 -9.58 2.01
C MET A 6 6.25 -8.70 2.85
N SER A 7 6.89 -7.81 3.62
CA SER A 7 6.19 -6.79 4.38
C SER A 7 6.18 -5.49 3.59
N LEU A 8 4.99 -5.02 3.26
CA LEU A 8 4.77 -3.74 2.61
C LEU A 8 4.19 -2.75 3.61
N PHE A 9 4.63 -1.50 3.54
CA PHE A 9 4.12 -0.40 4.33
C PHE A 9 3.15 0.39 3.46
N CYS A 10 1.92 0.43 3.93
CA CYS A 10 0.81 1.14 3.31
C CYS A 10 0.50 2.40 4.11
N LEU A 11 0.03 3.43 3.42
CA LEU A 11 -0.49 4.64 4.02
C LEU A 11 -1.83 4.98 3.38
N VAL A 12 -2.79 5.45 4.16
CA VAL A 12 -4.05 5.98 3.60
C VAL A 12 -3.77 7.39 3.06
N ASP A 13 -4.29 7.69 1.87
CA ASP A 13 -4.19 9.04 1.30
C ASP A 13 -4.70 10.11 2.30
N GLY A 14 -3.90 11.15 2.54
CA GLY A 14 -4.17 12.20 3.52
C GLY A 14 -3.84 11.84 4.97
N GLU A 15 -3.34 10.64 5.27
CA GLU A 15 -2.93 10.26 6.62
C GLU A 15 -1.41 10.38 6.86
N THR A 16 -1.01 10.30 8.13
CA THR A 16 0.38 10.41 8.60
C THR A 16 0.96 9.08 9.07
N THR A 17 0.11 8.10 9.36
CA THR A 17 0.51 6.89 10.08
C THR A 17 0.46 5.68 9.15
N PRO A 18 1.62 5.18 8.69
CA PRO A 18 1.67 3.98 7.88
C PRO A 18 1.40 2.74 8.73
N PHE A 19 0.95 1.69 8.08
CA PHE A 19 0.72 0.36 8.65
C PHE A 19 1.36 -0.70 7.76
N SER A 20 1.75 -1.83 8.35
CA SER A 20 2.32 -2.93 7.59
C SER A 20 1.27 -3.98 7.22
N VAL A 21 1.45 -4.55 6.03
CA VAL A 21 0.73 -5.71 5.51
C VAL A 21 1.76 -6.73 5.06
N GLU A 22 1.56 -8.00 5.42
CA GLU A 22 2.37 -9.11 4.96
C GLU A 22 1.63 -9.79 3.81
N VAL A 23 2.30 -9.94 2.67
CA VAL A 23 1.72 -10.53 1.45
C VAL A 23 2.71 -11.50 0.82
N ASP A 24 2.18 -12.55 0.19
CA ASP A 24 2.99 -13.49 -0.57
C ASP A 24 3.27 -12.93 -1.98
N ARG A 25 4.51 -13.03 -2.45
CA ARG A 25 4.96 -12.49 -3.73
C ARG A 25 4.29 -13.15 -4.94
N THR A 26 3.75 -14.37 -4.78
CA THR A 26 2.99 -15.08 -5.83
C THR A 26 1.52 -14.68 -5.90
N LYS A 27 1.08 -13.77 -5.04
CA LYS A 27 -0.29 -13.26 -5.05
C LYS A 27 -0.37 -12.01 -5.89
N THR A 28 -1.60 -11.68 -6.26
CA THR A 28 -1.92 -10.49 -7.04
C THR A 28 -2.13 -9.27 -6.15
N VAL A 29 -2.16 -8.09 -6.77
CA VAL A 29 -2.57 -6.83 -6.15
C VAL A 29 -4.01 -6.91 -5.64
N ASP A 30 -4.92 -7.62 -6.30
CA ASP A 30 -6.28 -7.86 -5.81
C ASP A 30 -6.29 -8.49 -4.41
N HIS A 31 -5.49 -9.55 -4.21
CA HIS A 31 -5.35 -10.17 -2.89
C HIS A 31 -4.77 -9.20 -1.85
N LEU A 32 -3.88 -8.30 -2.26
CA LEU A 32 -3.34 -7.27 -1.38
C LEU A 32 -4.43 -6.25 -0.97
N LYS A 33 -5.38 -5.91 -1.84
CA LYS A 33 -6.52 -5.05 -1.48
C LYS A 33 -7.36 -5.66 -0.36
N ASP A 34 -7.64 -6.96 -0.44
CA ASP A 34 -8.34 -7.70 0.62
C ASP A 34 -7.60 -7.64 1.96
N LEU A 35 -6.28 -7.85 1.94
CA LEU A 35 -5.44 -7.80 3.14
C LEU A 35 -5.44 -6.40 3.77
N ILE A 36 -5.37 -5.35 2.96
CA ILE A 36 -5.44 -3.96 3.40
C ILE A 36 -6.82 -3.68 4.04
N LYS A 37 -7.91 -4.06 3.38
CA LYS A 37 -9.27 -3.90 3.93
C LYS A 37 -9.40 -4.62 5.27
N ALA A 38 -8.97 -5.88 5.35
CA ALA A 38 -9.01 -6.65 6.60
C ALA A 38 -8.18 -6.00 7.72
N LYS A 39 -7.00 -5.46 7.40
CA LYS A 39 -6.12 -4.79 8.36
C LYS A 39 -6.72 -3.49 8.90
N LYS A 40 -7.46 -2.77 8.05
CA LYS A 40 -8.07 -1.46 8.32
C LYS A 40 -9.60 -1.55 8.22
N ALA A 41 -10.19 -2.62 8.74
CA ALA A 41 -11.62 -2.92 8.57
C ALA A 41 -12.55 -1.79 9.04
N ASN A 42 -12.19 -1.08 10.12
CA ASN A 42 -12.96 0.07 10.59
C ASN A 42 -12.84 1.30 9.68
N THR A 43 -11.70 1.46 9.00
CA THR A 43 -11.48 2.55 8.05
C THR A 43 -12.16 2.24 6.71
N TYR A 44 -12.23 0.99 6.31
CA TYR A 44 -12.81 0.57 5.02
C TYR A 44 -14.09 -0.25 5.20
N SER A 45 -14.88 0.04 6.24
CA SER A 45 -16.11 -0.70 6.54
C SER A 45 -17.21 -0.46 5.50
N ASP A 46 -17.16 0.70 4.87
CA ASP A 46 -18.10 1.22 3.88
C ASP A 46 -17.63 1.05 2.43
N VAL A 47 -16.42 0.50 2.23
CA VAL A 47 -15.77 0.38 0.92
C VAL A 47 -15.45 -1.07 0.62
N ASP A 48 -15.81 -1.54 -0.56
CA ASP A 48 -15.41 -2.87 -1.02
C ASP A 48 -13.94 -2.91 -1.42
N ALA A 49 -13.29 -4.08 -1.22
CA ALA A 49 -11.84 -4.18 -1.38
C ALA A 49 -11.42 -3.86 -2.82
N ASP A 50 -12.20 -4.32 -3.80
CA ASP A 50 -12.02 -4.08 -5.23
C ASP A 50 -12.06 -2.57 -5.59
N MET A 51 -12.87 -1.79 -4.85
CA MET A 51 -12.99 -0.34 -5.02
C MET A 51 -11.80 0.45 -4.48
N LEU A 52 -10.90 -0.16 -3.70
CA LEU A 52 -9.69 0.50 -3.25
C LEU A 52 -8.72 0.68 -4.42
N MET A 53 -8.21 1.89 -4.60
CA MET A 53 -7.13 2.16 -5.56
C MET A 53 -5.80 2.12 -4.81
N LEU A 54 -4.88 1.30 -5.30
CA LEU A 54 -3.54 1.16 -4.73
C LEU A 54 -2.52 1.83 -5.63
N TRP A 55 -1.65 2.62 -5.03
CA TRP A 55 -0.63 3.39 -5.74
C TRP A 55 0.74 3.00 -5.22
N HIS A 56 1.60 2.51 -6.11
CA HIS A 56 2.99 2.24 -5.80
C HIS A 56 3.78 3.54 -5.68
N VAL A 57 4.50 3.68 -4.58
CA VAL A 57 5.32 4.84 -4.25
C VAL A 57 6.59 4.41 -3.53
N SER A 58 7.58 5.31 -3.46
CA SER A 58 8.80 5.11 -2.67
C SER A 58 9.07 6.35 -1.82
N ILE A 59 8.45 6.42 -0.64
CA ILE A 59 8.56 7.59 0.25
C ILE A 59 9.29 7.20 1.54
N PRO A 60 10.49 7.76 1.79
CA PRO A 60 11.21 7.52 3.04
C PRO A 60 10.38 7.94 4.27
N VAL A 61 10.23 7.03 5.22
CA VAL A 61 9.53 7.28 6.48
C VAL A 61 10.37 8.20 7.36
N VAL A 62 9.85 9.40 7.61
CA VAL A 62 10.42 10.32 8.58
C VAL A 62 9.99 9.96 10.02
N PRO A 63 10.76 10.39 11.04
CA PRO A 63 10.40 10.18 12.44
C PRO A 63 9.00 10.72 12.77
N PRO A 64 8.25 10.10 13.71
CA PRO A 64 6.85 10.43 13.98
C PRO A 64 6.58 11.92 14.24
N ASN A 65 7.50 12.62 14.91
CA ASN A 65 7.41 14.05 15.22
C ASN A 65 7.59 14.97 14.00
N LYS A 66 7.99 14.44 12.84
CA LYS A 66 8.17 15.17 11.58
C LYS A 66 7.24 14.69 10.47
N ARG A 67 6.37 13.71 10.74
CA ARG A 67 5.43 13.19 9.75
C ARG A 67 4.39 14.25 9.42
N LYS A 68 4.16 14.44 8.12
CA LYS A 68 3.08 15.25 7.59
C LYS A 68 2.11 14.34 6.85
N PRO A 69 0.83 14.74 6.71
CA PRO A 69 -0.09 14.07 5.81
C PRO A 69 0.56 13.97 4.43
N ILE A 70 0.50 12.79 3.83
CA ILE A 70 0.97 12.58 2.47
C ILE A 70 -0.27 12.54 1.58
N ILE A 71 -0.30 13.43 0.60
CA ILE A 71 -1.40 13.54 -0.36
C ILE A 71 -0.93 12.92 -1.67
N LEU A 72 -1.69 11.97 -2.21
CA LEU A 72 -1.37 11.28 -3.46
C LEU A 72 -1.05 12.25 -4.60
N ASN A 73 -1.84 13.30 -4.73
CA ASN A 73 -1.69 14.33 -5.77
C ASN A 73 -0.39 15.14 -5.69
N GLU A 74 0.34 15.06 -4.57
CA GLU A 74 1.63 15.73 -4.39
C GLU A 74 2.83 14.81 -4.75
N ILE A 75 2.56 13.59 -5.23
CA ILE A 75 3.58 12.58 -5.53
C ILE A 75 3.63 12.32 -7.03
N ASP A 76 4.62 12.89 -7.69
CA ASP A 76 4.82 12.75 -9.14
C ASP A 76 5.21 11.32 -9.56
N SER A 77 5.75 10.51 -8.64
CA SER A 77 6.19 9.14 -8.91
C SER A 77 5.16 8.05 -8.57
N ALA A 78 3.95 8.43 -8.19
CA ALA A 78 2.90 7.47 -7.87
C ALA A 78 2.41 6.77 -9.14
N THR A 79 2.42 5.44 -9.13
CA THR A 79 1.91 4.63 -10.24
C THR A 79 0.76 3.77 -9.73
N GLU A 80 -0.39 3.79 -10.41
CA GLU A 80 -1.52 2.94 -10.04
C GLU A 80 -1.18 1.46 -10.27
N LEU A 81 -1.60 0.61 -9.34
CA LEU A 81 -1.40 -0.84 -9.41
C LEU A 81 -2.62 -1.53 -9.99
N ASP A 82 -2.42 -2.35 -11.02
CA ASP A 82 -3.49 -3.13 -11.61
C ASP A 82 -3.80 -4.33 -10.70
N PRO A 83 -5.09 -4.62 -10.39
CA PRO A 83 -5.47 -5.78 -9.58
C PRO A 83 -4.96 -7.13 -10.12
N THR A 84 -4.69 -7.21 -11.42
CA THR A 84 -4.20 -8.40 -12.11
C THR A 84 -2.68 -8.58 -12.05
N ASP A 85 -1.93 -7.54 -11.65
CA ASP A 85 -0.49 -7.63 -11.51
C ASP A 85 -0.12 -8.53 -10.32
N ASP A 86 0.95 -9.32 -10.51
CA ASP A 86 1.56 -10.08 -9.43
C ASP A 86 2.41 -9.16 -8.53
N ILE A 87 2.40 -9.43 -7.23
CA ILE A 87 3.21 -8.68 -6.26
C ILE A 87 4.70 -8.80 -6.57
N SER A 88 5.15 -9.93 -7.12
CA SER A 88 6.53 -10.10 -7.56
C SER A 88 6.94 -9.14 -8.69
N ASP A 89 6.00 -8.78 -9.56
CA ASP A 89 6.26 -7.99 -10.75
C ASP A 89 6.24 -6.50 -10.39
N VAL A 90 5.36 -6.11 -9.46
CA VAL A 90 5.33 -4.76 -8.90
C VAL A 90 6.54 -4.49 -7.99
N PHE A 91 6.91 -5.49 -7.18
CA PHE A 91 7.99 -5.40 -6.19
C PHE A 91 9.11 -6.40 -6.53
N GLU A 92 9.75 -6.20 -7.68
CA GLU A 92 10.85 -7.03 -8.18
C GLU A 92 12.01 -7.08 -7.18
N GLU A 93 12.41 -5.90 -6.69
CA GLU A 93 13.43 -5.73 -5.66
C GLU A 93 12.86 -5.84 -4.25
N THR A 94 13.73 -6.19 -3.29
CA THR A 94 13.32 -6.21 -1.88
C THR A 94 12.92 -4.80 -1.45
N PRO A 95 11.69 -4.59 -0.94
CA PRO A 95 11.22 -3.26 -0.55
C PRO A 95 12.18 -2.59 0.45
N LEU A 96 12.54 -1.34 0.16
CA LEU A 96 13.46 -0.58 1.02
C LEU A 96 12.90 -0.45 2.45
N LYS A 97 13.75 -0.70 3.44
CA LYS A 97 13.37 -0.55 4.85
C LYS A 97 13.06 0.91 5.16
N LYS A 98 12.05 1.12 6.02
CA LYS A 98 11.58 2.45 6.45
C LYS A 98 11.12 3.31 5.28
N THR A 99 10.41 2.70 4.33
CA THR A 99 9.82 3.39 3.18
C THR A 99 8.34 3.02 3.12
N ILE A 100 7.49 3.98 2.76
CA ILE A 100 6.09 3.74 2.40
C ILE A 100 6.10 3.27 0.95
N HIS A 101 5.52 2.10 0.73
CA HIS A 101 5.52 1.40 -0.56
C HIS A 101 4.20 1.61 -1.31
N ILE A 102 3.10 1.78 -0.57
CA ILE A 102 1.77 1.87 -1.14
C ILE A 102 1.00 3.03 -0.51
N ILE A 103 0.32 3.81 -1.34
CA ILE A 103 -0.76 4.70 -0.92
C ILE A 103 -2.09 4.06 -1.27
N VAL A 104 -3.00 4.03 -0.30
CA VAL A 104 -4.35 3.52 -0.44
C VAL A 104 -5.28 4.70 -0.57
N GLN A 105 -5.82 4.88 -1.77
CA GLN A 105 -6.81 5.90 -2.06
C GLN A 105 -8.20 5.28 -1.99
N ARG A 106 -9.12 5.96 -1.32
CA ARG A 106 -10.53 5.58 -1.32
C ARG A 106 -11.16 5.93 -2.67
N PRO A 107 -12.17 5.18 -3.14
CA PRO A 107 -12.95 5.56 -4.30
C PRO A 107 -13.57 6.95 -4.08
N PRO A 108 -13.71 7.78 -5.14
CA PRO A 108 -14.45 9.02 -5.04
C PRO A 108 -15.89 8.73 -4.60
N GLN A 109 -16.36 9.47 -3.58
CA GLN A 109 -17.76 9.45 -3.12
C GLN A 109 -18.67 10.28 -4.03
#